data_AF-A0A1B6D877-F1
#
_entry.id   AF-A0A1B6D877-F1
#
_cell.length_a   1.000
_cell.length_b   1.000
_cell.length_c   1.000
_cell.angle_alpha   90.00
_cell.angle_beta   90.00
_cell.angle_gamma   90.00
#
_symmetry.space_group_name_H-M   'P 1'
#
loop_
_entity.id
_entity.type
_entity.pdbx_description
1 polymer ?
#
loop_
_entity_poly.entity_id
_entity_poly.type
_entity_poly.pdbx_seq_one_letter_code
_entity_poly.pdbx_strand_id
1 'polypeptide(L)'
;KILENTEYYYMQDNNKNMFIVDSDLYFVINEKNNTVELSEKGMNFISNEMNDPNFFRLPDIQKQFISIEMENIDNEEKNFLKRKKLMNFSNKSDKIHTVNQLIKAYTLFEKNIHYLVIDNKVKIVDEQTGRIIEEKRYSDGLHQALEAKENVNIENYSQPLATITLQNYFRMYKKLSGMTGT
;
A
#
# COMPACT_ATOMS: atom_id res chain seq x y z
N LYS A 1 -31.66 -12.21 -3.09
CA LYS A 1 -32.75 -11.95 -4.06
C LYS A 1 -32.75 -10.54 -4.64
N ILE A 2 -32.96 -9.45 -3.88
CA ILE A 2 -32.92 -8.08 -4.46
C ILE A 2 -31.51 -7.73 -4.94
N LEU A 3 -30.51 -7.94 -4.08
CA LEU A 3 -29.09 -7.69 -4.38
C LEU A 3 -28.62 -8.46 -5.64
N GLU A 4 -28.86 -9.77 -5.66
CA GLU A 4 -28.48 -10.63 -6.79
C GLU A 4 -29.21 -10.25 -8.08
N ASN A 5 -30.49 -9.86 -8.01
CA ASN A 5 -31.24 -9.42 -9.19
C ASN A 5 -30.73 -8.07 -9.72
N THR A 6 -30.37 -7.13 -8.83
CA THR A 6 -29.76 -5.86 -9.23
C THR A 6 -28.39 -6.08 -9.84
N GLU A 7 -27.57 -6.97 -9.27
CA GLU A 7 -26.26 -7.32 -9.79
C GLU A 7 -26.37 -7.95 -11.20
N TYR A 8 -27.29 -8.90 -11.38
CA TYR A 8 -27.54 -9.52 -12.68
C TYR A 8 -28.01 -8.52 -13.74
N TYR A 9 -28.83 -7.54 -13.36
CA TYR A 9 -29.28 -6.48 -14.27
C TYR A 9 -28.13 -5.61 -14.78
N TYR A 10 -27.19 -5.22 -13.90
CA TYR A 10 -26.03 -4.42 -14.31
C TYR A 10 -24.95 -5.25 -15.04
N MET A 11 -24.89 -6.57 -14.81
CA MET A 11 -23.97 -7.48 -15.51
C MET A 11 -24.46 -7.99 -16.87
N GLN A 12 -25.77 -7.89 -17.18
CA GLN A 12 -26.37 -8.47 -18.38
C GLN A 12 -25.87 -7.86 -19.70
N ASP A 13 -25.47 -6.58 -19.72
CA ASP A 13 -25.04 -5.86 -20.91
C ASP A 13 -23.53 -5.57 -20.91
N ASN A 14 -22.70 -6.59 -20.70
CA ASN A 14 -21.25 -6.49 -20.92
C ASN A 14 -20.60 -5.32 -20.14
N ASN A 15 -21.03 -5.12 -18.88
CA ASN A 15 -20.61 -4.03 -17.99
C ASN A 15 -20.91 -2.60 -18.49
N LYS A 16 -21.76 -2.41 -19.52
CA LYS A 16 -22.04 -1.08 -20.08
C LYS A 16 -22.54 -0.08 -19.06
N ASN A 17 -23.32 -0.50 -18.06
CA ASN A 17 -23.89 0.39 -17.06
C ASN A 17 -23.16 0.35 -15.72
N MET A 18 -22.06 -0.41 -15.62
CA MET A 18 -21.27 -0.55 -14.38
C MET A 18 -20.75 0.81 -13.90
N PHE A 19 -20.34 1.67 -14.85
CA PHE A 19 -19.85 3.02 -14.56
C PHE A 19 -20.85 3.91 -13.81
N ILE A 20 -22.17 3.68 -14.00
CA ILE A 20 -23.22 4.47 -13.35
C ILE A 20 -23.23 4.16 -11.86
N VAL A 21 -23.15 2.87 -11.52
CA VAL A 21 -23.14 2.40 -10.14
C VAL A 21 -21.81 2.74 -9.47
N ASP A 22 -20.68 2.53 -10.16
CA ASP A 22 -19.34 2.82 -9.64
C ASP A 22 -19.15 4.30 -9.29
N SER A 23 -19.82 5.20 -10.02
CA SER A 23 -19.74 6.65 -9.78
C SER A 23 -20.31 7.07 -8.42
N ASP A 24 -21.25 6.30 -7.87
CA ASP A 24 -21.93 6.60 -6.61
C ASP A 24 -21.34 5.89 -5.40
N LEU A 25 -20.49 4.89 -5.61
CA LEU A 25 -19.78 4.18 -4.56
C LEU A 25 -18.62 5.02 -4.02
N TYR A 26 -18.19 4.78 -2.78
CA TYR A 26 -16.98 5.40 -2.24
C TYR A 26 -15.71 4.62 -2.61
N PHE A 27 -15.80 3.31 -2.69
CA PHE A 27 -14.72 2.42 -3.13
C PHE A 27 -15.32 1.15 -3.74
N VAL A 28 -14.52 0.47 -4.56
CA VAL A 28 -14.85 -0.81 -5.18
C VAL A 28 -13.92 -1.88 -4.62
N ILE A 29 -14.50 -3.00 -4.22
CA ILE A 29 -13.76 -4.17 -3.75
C ILE A 29 -13.74 -5.20 -4.88
N ASN A 30 -12.56 -5.73 -5.18
CA ASN A 30 -12.42 -6.91 -6.03
C ASN A 30 -11.79 -8.04 -5.21
N GLU A 31 -12.65 -8.94 -4.71
CA GLU A 31 -12.26 -10.06 -3.84
C GLU A 31 -11.35 -11.06 -4.56
N LYS A 32 -11.55 -11.28 -5.87
CA LYS A 32 -10.71 -12.22 -6.64
C LYS A 32 -9.25 -11.80 -6.67
N ASN A 33 -9.00 -10.49 -6.74
CA ASN A 33 -7.65 -9.94 -6.78
C ASN A 33 -7.17 -9.42 -5.43
N ASN A 34 -8.00 -9.46 -4.39
CA ASN A 34 -7.74 -8.82 -3.10
C ASN A 34 -7.29 -7.36 -3.23
N THR A 35 -7.97 -6.61 -4.11
CA THR A 35 -7.70 -5.19 -4.37
C THR A 35 -8.89 -4.33 -3.97
N VAL A 36 -8.60 -3.14 -3.47
CA VAL A 36 -9.60 -2.11 -3.20
C VAL A 36 -9.18 -0.85 -3.94
N GLU A 37 -10.12 -0.27 -4.67
CA GLU A 37 -9.92 0.95 -5.45
C GLU A 37 -10.86 2.05 -4.94
N LEU A 38 -10.29 3.22 -4.66
CA LEU A 38 -11.07 4.39 -4.28
C LEU A 38 -11.71 5.01 -5.52
N SER A 39 -13.01 5.27 -5.45
CA SER A 39 -13.72 6.08 -6.44
C SER A 39 -13.36 7.57 -6.29
N GLU A 40 -13.74 8.39 -7.28
CA GLU A 40 -13.65 9.85 -7.16
C GLU A 40 -14.42 10.42 -5.97
N LYS A 41 -15.60 9.86 -5.68
CA LYS A 41 -16.44 10.26 -4.55
C LYS A 41 -15.76 9.94 -3.22
N GLY A 42 -15.10 8.78 -3.11
CA GLY A 42 -14.26 8.37 -1.97
C GLY A 42 -13.07 9.28 -1.77
N MET A 43 -12.34 9.58 -2.84
CA MET A 43 -11.21 10.51 -2.79
C MET A 43 -11.65 11.90 -2.33
N ASN A 44 -12.75 12.42 -2.88
CA ASN A 44 -13.30 13.73 -2.49
C ASN A 44 -13.74 13.75 -1.03
N PHE A 45 -14.42 12.70 -0.56
CA PHE A 45 -14.85 12.57 0.84
C PHE A 45 -13.67 12.64 1.82
N ILE A 46 -12.64 11.81 1.60
CA ILE A 46 -11.45 11.79 2.47
C ILE A 46 -10.68 13.13 2.36
N SER A 47 -10.60 13.72 1.16
CA SER A 47 -9.92 15.00 0.96
C SER A 47 -10.58 16.16 1.70
N ASN A 48 -11.91 16.14 1.80
CA ASN A 48 -12.68 17.14 2.54
C ASN A 48 -12.46 17.00 4.05
N GLU A 49 -12.52 15.78 4.58
CA GLU A 49 -12.24 15.51 6.00
C GLU A 49 -10.81 15.91 6.40
N MET A 50 -9.84 15.70 5.50
CA MET A 50 -8.45 16.09 5.72
C MET A 50 -8.16 17.58 5.45
N ASN A 51 -9.16 18.36 5.02
CA ASN A 51 -9.02 19.76 4.59
C ASN A 51 -7.93 19.98 3.51
N ASP A 52 -7.59 18.95 2.72
CA ASP A 52 -6.64 19.04 1.62
C ASP A 52 -7.28 18.50 0.33
N PRO A 53 -7.85 19.38 -0.52
CA PRO A 53 -8.54 18.98 -1.75
C PRO A 53 -7.60 18.34 -2.79
N ASN A 54 -6.29 18.49 -2.62
CA ASN A 54 -5.30 17.87 -3.50
C ASN A 54 -4.69 16.62 -2.91
N PHE A 55 -5.17 16.08 -1.78
CA PHE A 55 -4.52 14.98 -1.07
C PHE A 55 -4.20 13.76 -1.97
N PHE A 56 -5.15 13.32 -2.81
CA PHE A 56 -4.93 12.19 -3.73
C PHE A 56 -4.31 12.58 -5.08
N ARG A 57 -4.15 13.89 -5.35
CA ARG A 57 -3.51 14.38 -6.57
C ARG A 57 -2.00 14.43 -6.37
N LEU A 58 -1.30 13.47 -6.96
CA LEU A 58 0.16 13.45 -6.97
C LEU A 58 0.69 14.56 -7.90
N PRO A 59 1.57 15.45 -7.39
CA PRO A 59 2.15 16.49 -8.21
C PRO A 59 3.13 15.89 -9.23
N ASP A 60 3.11 16.43 -10.45
CA ASP A 60 4.05 16.06 -11.50
C ASP A 60 5.45 16.62 -11.19
N ILE A 61 6.31 15.77 -10.62
CA ILE A 61 7.67 16.15 -10.19
C ILE A 61 8.50 16.63 -11.38
N GLN A 62 8.30 16.05 -12.56
CA GLN A 62 9.11 16.38 -13.76
C GLN A 62 8.90 17.83 -14.16
N LYS A 63 7.63 18.28 -14.23
CA LYS A 63 7.30 19.68 -14.51
C LYS A 63 7.85 20.63 -13.46
N GLN A 64 7.79 20.24 -12.19
CA GLN A 64 8.33 21.06 -11.09
C GLN A 64 9.87 21.16 -11.15
N PHE A 65 10.55 20.10 -11.56
CA PHE A 65 12.01 20.14 -11.72
C PHE A 65 12.42 21.00 -12.90
N ILE A 66 11.70 20.92 -14.02
CA ILE A 66 11.93 21.80 -15.18
C ILE A 66 11.72 23.26 -14.79
N SER A 67 10.65 23.60 -14.06
CA SER A 67 10.43 24.98 -13.62
C SER A 67 11.54 25.49 -12.70
N ILE A 68 12.05 24.65 -11.79
CA ILE A 68 13.17 25.01 -10.90
C ILE A 68 14.48 25.16 -11.69
N GLU A 69 14.68 24.39 -12.77
CA GLU A 69 15.85 24.53 -13.63
C GLU A 69 15.85 25.83 -14.43
N MET A 70 14.67 26.28 -14.87
CA MET A 70 14.47 27.52 -15.62
C MET A 70 14.62 28.79 -14.76
N GLU A 71 14.53 28.69 -13.43
CA GLU A 71 14.75 29.82 -12.53
C GLU A 71 16.24 30.20 -12.48
N ASN A 72 16.56 31.49 -12.48
CA ASN A 72 17.94 32.00 -12.42
C ASN A 72 18.46 32.07 -10.97
N ILE A 73 18.43 30.94 -10.27
CA ILE A 73 18.89 30.79 -8.89
C ILE A 73 20.20 30.00 -8.86
N ASP A 74 20.99 30.13 -7.79
CA ASP A 74 22.21 29.33 -7.59
C ASP A 74 21.93 27.81 -7.59
N ASN A 75 22.92 27.04 -8.04
CA ASN A 75 22.80 25.59 -8.19
C ASN A 75 22.59 24.86 -6.85
N GLU A 76 23.13 25.37 -5.74
CA GLU A 76 22.93 24.75 -4.44
C GLU A 76 21.47 24.91 -3.96
N GLU A 77 20.92 26.12 -4.14
CA GLU A 77 19.54 26.42 -3.77
C GLU A 77 18.53 25.70 -4.67
N LYS A 78 18.82 25.53 -5.97
CA LYS A 78 18.07 24.64 -6.88
C LYS A 78 18.03 23.20 -6.38
N ASN A 79 19.17 22.66 -5.97
CA ASN A 79 19.26 21.29 -5.47
C ASN A 79 18.49 21.12 -4.16
N PHE A 80 18.53 22.11 -3.28
CA PHE A 80 17.75 22.12 -2.04
C PHE A 80 16.24 22.12 -2.32
N LEU A 81 15.77 22.97 -3.24
CA LEU A 81 14.35 23.02 -3.63
C LEU A 81 13.89 21.71 -4.26
N LYS A 82 14.68 21.11 -5.14
CA LYS A 82 14.39 19.79 -5.73
C LYS A 82 14.25 18.71 -4.65
N ARG A 83 15.18 18.65 -3.69
CA ARG A 83 15.11 17.70 -2.55
C ARG A 83 13.86 17.92 -1.71
N LYS A 84 13.53 19.16 -1.39
CA LYS A 84 12.32 19.50 -0.63
C LYS A 84 11.04 19.04 -1.35
N LYS A 85 10.96 19.27 -2.66
CA LYS A 85 9.83 18.79 -3.48
C LYS A 85 9.75 17.26 -3.52
N LEU A 86 10.89 16.59 -3.67
CA LEU A 86 10.96 15.12 -3.65
C LEU A 86 10.50 14.54 -2.30
N MET A 87 10.96 15.10 -1.18
CA MET A 87 10.57 14.66 0.15
C MET A 87 9.07 14.85 0.40
N ASN A 88 8.52 16.00 0.00
CA ASN A 88 7.07 16.24 0.07
C ASN A 88 6.27 15.26 -0.78
N PHE A 89 6.75 14.93 -1.97
CA PHE A 89 6.14 13.91 -2.82
C PHE A 89 6.16 12.53 -2.16
N SER A 90 7.31 12.09 -1.64
CA SER A 90 7.44 10.81 -0.94
C SER A 90 6.46 10.71 0.22
N ASN A 91 6.47 11.71 1.12
CA ASN A 91 5.57 11.75 2.26
C ASN A 91 4.09 11.69 1.86
N LYS A 92 3.72 12.31 0.74
CA LYS A 92 2.35 12.28 0.21
C LYS A 92 2.00 10.90 -0.35
N SER A 93 2.91 10.30 -1.12
CA SER A 93 2.76 8.94 -1.64
C SER A 93 2.60 7.93 -0.51
N ASP A 94 3.43 8.02 0.53
CA ASP A 94 3.40 7.12 1.68
C ASP A 94 2.06 7.22 2.45
N LYS A 95 1.52 8.43 2.59
CA LYS A 95 0.19 8.64 3.19
C LYS A 95 -0.94 8.03 2.35
N ILE A 96 -0.94 8.23 1.04
CA ILE A 96 -1.93 7.64 0.14
C ILE A 96 -1.86 6.10 0.23
N HIS A 97 -0.64 5.55 0.20
CA HIS A 97 -0.42 4.12 0.37
C HIS A 97 -0.99 3.61 1.70
N THR A 98 -0.70 4.31 2.80
CA THR A 98 -1.22 3.97 4.13
C THR A 98 -2.75 3.96 4.17
N VAL A 99 -3.40 4.97 3.57
CA VAL A 99 -4.87 5.03 3.48
C VAL A 99 -5.43 3.84 2.70
N ASN A 100 -4.84 3.50 1.56
CA ASN A 100 -5.28 2.35 0.78
C ASN A 100 -5.13 1.03 1.55
N GLN A 101 -4.02 0.85 2.28
CA GLN A 101 -3.83 -0.34 3.11
C GLN A 101 -4.78 -0.40 4.30
N LEU A 102 -5.15 0.73 4.89
CA LEU A 102 -6.20 0.79 5.91
C LEU A 102 -7.55 0.36 5.33
N ILE A 103 -7.98 0.95 4.21
CA ILE A 103 -9.24 0.56 3.58
C ILE A 103 -9.25 -0.95 3.28
N LYS A 104 -8.16 -1.45 2.70
CA LYS A 104 -7.96 -2.89 2.45
C LYS A 104 -8.10 -3.73 3.72
N ALA A 105 -7.46 -3.32 4.82
CA ALA A 105 -7.55 -4.00 6.10
C ALA A 105 -8.97 -3.97 6.70
N TYR A 106 -9.72 -2.88 6.50
CA TYR A 106 -11.10 -2.76 6.99
C TYR A 106 -12.09 -3.59 6.19
N THR A 107 -11.90 -3.72 4.87
CA THR A 107 -12.90 -4.35 3.99
C THR A 107 -12.64 -5.82 3.69
N LEU A 108 -11.37 -6.22 3.50
CA LEU A 108 -11.02 -7.59 3.06
C LEU A 108 -10.62 -8.52 4.20
N PHE A 109 -10.22 -7.97 5.36
CA PHE A 109 -9.66 -8.77 6.45
C PHE A 109 -10.56 -8.71 7.67
N GLU A 110 -11.09 -9.86 8.06
CA GLU A 110 -11.96 -10.00 9.23
C GLU A 110 -11.26 -10.69 10.40
N LYS A 111 -11.51 -10.15 11.60
CA LYS A 111 -11.07 -10.72 12.87
C LYS A 111 -11.76 -12.06 13.11
N ASN A 112 -11.02 -13.03 13.65
CA ASN A 112 -11.43 -14.42 13.88
C ASN A 112 -11.61 -15.27 12.60
N ILE A 113 -11.34 -14.72 11.42
CA ILE A 113 -11.32 -15.47 10.16
C ILE A 113 -9.90 -15.42 9.58
N HIS A 114 -9.40 -14.22 9.30
CA HIS A 114 -8.11 -14.01 8.64
C HIS A 114 -6.97 -13.78 9.64
N TYR A 115 -7.30 -13.27 10.82
CA TYR A 115 -6.34 -12.99 11.89
C TYR A 115 -7.02 -13.04 13.26
N LEU A 116 -6.21 -13.19 14.30
CA LEU A 116 -6.59 -13.11 15.70
C LEU A 116 -5.78 -12.02 16.40
N VAL A 117 -6.33 -11.48 17.49
CA VAL A 117 -5.61 -10.53 18.36
C VAL A 117 -5.34 -11.22 19.68
N ILE A 118 -4.08 -11.51 19.97
CA ILE A 118 -3.63 -12.19 21.19
C ILE A 118 -2.45 -11.40 21.75
N ASP A 119 -2.44 -11.17 23.07
CA ASP A 119 -1.38 -10.43 23.77
C ASP A 119 -1.07 -9.05 23.16
N ASN A 120 -2.12 -8.36 22.70
CA ASN A 120 -2.00 -7.09 21.99
C ASN A 120 -1.06 -7.19 20.77
N LYS A 121 -1.18 -8.28 19.99
CA LYS A 121 -0.52 -8.50 18.71
C LYS A 121 -1.47 -9.14 17.70
N VAL A 122 -1.35 -8.75 16.44
CA VAL A 122 -2.09 -9.37 15.35
C VAL A 122 -1.36 -10.64 14.90
N LYS A 123 -2.08 -11.77 14.92
CA LYS A 123 -1.56 -13.08 14.54
C LYS A 123 -2.34 -13.61 13.33
N ILE A 124 -1.64 -14.05 12.30
CA ILE A 124 -2.27 -14.54 11.07
C ILE A 124 -2.81 -15.95 11.29
N VAL A 125 -4.02 -16.19 10.79
CA VAL A 125 -4.65 -17.50 10.79
C VAL A 125 -4.55 -18.08 9.37
N ASP A 126 -4.15 -19.34 9.27
CA ASP A 126 -4.16 -20.09 8.02
C ASP A 126 -5.60 -20.45 7.63
N GLU A 127 -6.01 -20.09 6.41
CA GLU A 127 -7.36 -20.27 5.88
C GLU A 127 -7.78 -21.74 5.84
N GLN A 128 -6.85 -22.66 5.56
CA GLN A 128 -7.17 -24.09 5.42
C GLN A 128 -7.21 -24.82 6.75
N THR A 129 -6.31 -24.47 7.68
CA THR A 129 -6.09 -25.25 8.91
C THR A 129 -6.59 -24.57 10.17
N GLY A 130 -6.89 -23.26 10.12
CA GLY A 130 -7.23 -22.44 11.29
C GLY A 130 -6.06 -22.27 12.26
N ARG A 131 -4.83 -22.67 11.87
CA ARG A 131 -3.66 -22.58 12.73
C ARG A 131 -3.11 -21.17 12.76
N ILE A 132 -2.58 -20.79 13.92
CA ILE A 132 -1.93 -19.50 14.13
C ILE A 132 -0.49 -19.58 13.64
N ILE A 133 -0.09 -18.66 12.75
CA ILE A 133 1.29 -18.55 12.26
C ILE A 133 1.92 -17.32 12.93
N GLU A 134 2.75 -17.56 13.94
CA GLU A 134 3.20 -16.49 14.85
C GLU A 134 4.24 -15.52 14.28
N GLU A 135 5.10 -15.99 13.37
CA GLU A 135 6.22 -15.21 12.82
C GLU A 135 5.89 -14.56 11.46
N LYS A 136 4.71 -14.86 10.90
CA LYS A 136 4.33 -14.34 9.58
C LYS A 136 3.64 -13.00 9.74
N ARG A 137 4.08 -12.01 8.95
CA ARG A 137 3.42 -10.71 8.80
C ARG A 137 2.88 -10.55 7.38
N TYR A 138 1.85 -9.72 7.24
CA TYR A 138 1.39 -9.29 5.93
C TYR A 138 2.38 -8.27 5.34
N SER A 139 2.62 -8.37 4.05
CA SER A 139 3.56 -7.49 3.34
C SER A 139 2.98 -6.10 3.08
N ASP A 140 3.83 -5.19 2.59
CA ASP A 140 3.42 -3.93 1.97
C ASP A 140 2.70 -2.93 2.91
N GLY A 141 2.91 -3.03 4.22
CA GLY A 141 2.26 -2.14 5.20
C GLY A 141 0.89 -2.61 5.67
N LEU A 142 0.36 -3.70 5.12
CA LEU A 142 -0.96 -4.23 5.49
C LEU A 142 -1.01 -4.73 6.94
N HIS A 143 0.09 -5.28 7.47
CA HIS A 143 0.12 -5.73 8.86
C HIS A 143 -0.01 -4.56 9.83
N GLN A 144 0.70 -3.46 9.56
CA GLN A 144 0.61 -2.23 10.34
C GLN A 144 -0.80 -1.62 10.25
N ALA A 145 -1.44 -1.69 9.08
CA ALA A 145 -2.82 -1.27 8.92
C ALA A 145 -3.80 -2.10 9.77
N LEU A 146 -3.58 -3.41 9.88
CA LEU A 146 -4.37 -4.30 10.76
C LEU A 146 -4.11 -4.03 12.25
N GLU A 147 -2.86 -3.79 12.63
CA GLU A 147 -2.51 -3.38 14.00
C GLU A 147 -3.21 -2.07 14.36
N ALA A 148 -3.17 -1.08 13.46
CA ALA A 148 -3.86 0.20 13.64
C ALA A 148 -5.39 0.02 13.72
N LYS A 149 -5.98 -0.81 12.85
CA LYS A 149 -7.43 -1.13 12.84
C LYS A 149 -7.90 -1.67 14.19
N GLU A 150 -7.11 -2.55 14.81
CA GLU A 150 -7.46 -3.20 16.09
C GLU A 150 -6.98 -2.41 17.32
N ASN A 151 -6.46 -1.20 17.14
CA ASN A 151 -5.85 -0.38 18.20
C ASN A 151 -4.72 -1.10 18.97
N VAL A 152 -3.94 -1.89 18.24
CA VAL A 152 -2.80 -2.66 18.74
C VAL A 152 -1.51 -1.85 18.59
N ASN A 153 -0.50 -2.14 19.42
CA ASN A 153 0.83 -1.53 19.28
C ASN A 153 1.45 -1.90 17.94
N ILE A 154 1.76 -0.88 17.13
CA ILE A 154 2.37 -1.05 15.82
C ILE A 154 3.85 -1.39 16.00
N GLU A 155 4.27 -2.57 15.53
CA GLU A 155 5.68 -2.98 15.61
C GLU A 155 6.46 -2.44 14.42
N ASN A 156 7.61 -1.80 14.68
CA ASN A 156 8.51 -1.34 13.64
C ASN A 156 8.96 -2.51 12.76
N TYR A 157 8.73 -2.40 11.44
CA TYR A 157 9.23 -3.35 10.46
C TYR A 157 10.60 -2.89 9.97
N SER A 158 11.60 -3.77 10.08
CA SER A 158 12.90 -3.57 9.43
C SER A 158 12.86 -4.24 8.06
N GLN A 159 12.92 -3.44 7.00
CA GLN A 159 12.99 -3.94 5.63
C GLN A 159 14.45 -4.24 5.27
N PRO A 160 14.79 -5.45 4.79
CA PRO A 160 16.12 -5.70 4.26
C PRO A 160 16.33 -4.88 2.98
N LEU A 161 17.32 -4.00 2.97
CA LEU A 161 17.65 -3.15 1.80
C LEU A 161 18.38 -3.93 0.70
N ALA A 162 19.14 -4.96 1.09
CA ALA A 162 19.90 -5.80 0.17
C ALA A 162 19.98 -7.23 0.72
N THR A 163 20.02 -8.22 -0.16
CA THR A 163 20.20 -9.61 0.21
C THR A 163 21.08 -10.29 -0.84
N ILE A 164 22.07 -11.07 -0.39
CA ILE A 164 22.89 -11.91 -1.25
C ILE A 164 23.13 -13.24 -0.52
N THR A 165 23.06 -14.35 -1.25
CA THR A 165 23.43 -15.65 -0.70
C THR A 165 24.95 -15.77 -0.64
N LEU A 166 25.49 -16.51 0.34
CA LEU A 166 26.94 -16.73 0.42
C LEU A 166 27.50 -17.32 -0.88
N GLN A 167 26.76 -18.23 -1.52
CA GLN A 167 27.13 -18.82 -2.80
C GLN A 167 27.28 -17.75 -3.89
N ASN A 168 26.29 -16.86 -4.05
CA ASN A 168 26.36 -15.80 -5.06
C ASN A 168 27.44 -14.76 -4.73
N TYR A 169 27.63 -14.45 -3.45
CA TYR A 169 28.70 -13.56 -3.00
C TYR A 169 30.09 -14.11 -3.37
N PHE A 170 30.34 -15.40 -3.12
CA PHE A 170 31.64 -16.01 -3.47
C PHE A 170 31.88 -16.16 -4.97
N ARG A 171 30.83 -16.28 -5.79
CA ARG A 171 30.95 -16.31 -7.26
C ARG A 171 31.44 -15.00 -7.87
N MET A 172 31.38 -13.90 -7.12
CA MET A 172 31.87 -12.59 -7.59
C MET A 172 33.41 -12.50 -7.60
N TYR A 173 34.12 -13.41 -6.92
CA TYR A 173 35.58 -13.38 -6.86
C TYR A 173 36.21 -13.98 -8.12
N LYS A 174 37.18 -13.26 -8.72
CA LYS A 174 37.95 -13.75 -9.88
C LYS A 174 38.78 -15.01 -9.58
N LYS A 175 39.20 -15.18 -8.33
CA LYS A 175 39.88 -16.36 -7.82
C LYS A 175 39.33 -16.66 -6.44
N LEU A 176 38.85 -17.87 -6.25
CA LEU A 176 38.32 -18.38 -4.99
C LEU A 176 39.09 -19.65 -4.63
N SER A 177 39.55 -19.75 -3.38
CA SER A 177 40.20 -20.94 -2.84
C SER A 177 39.72 -21.17 -1.42
N GLY A 178 39.55 -22.43 -1.03
CA GLY A 178 39.20 -22.81 0.33
C GLY A 178 40.04 -24.00 0.78
N MET A 179 40.34 -24.07 2.07
CA MET A 179 40.88 -25.26 2.71
C MET A 179 39.94 -25.66 3.86
N THR A 180 39.88 -26.95 4.13
CA THR A 180 39.16 -27.50 5.27
C THR A 180 39.98 -28.63 5.89
N GLY A 181 39.93 -28.77 7.21
CA GLY A 181 40.51 -29.89 7.95
C GLY A 181 39.54 -31.05 8.14
N THR A 182 38.27 -30.85 7.76
CA THR A 182 37.18 -31.83 7.77
C THR A 182 36.69 -32.07 6.35
#